data_AF-A0A818LMJ7-F1
#
_entry.id   AF-A0A818LMJ7-F1
#
_cell.length_a   1.000
_cell.length_b   1.000
_cell.length_c   1.000
_cell.angle_alpha   90.00
_cell.angle_beta   90.00
_cell.angle_gamma   90.00
#
_symmetry.space_group_name_H-M   'P 1'
#
loop_
_entity.id
_entity.type
_entity.pdbx_description
1 polymer ?
#
loop_
_entity_poly.entity_id
_entity_poly.type
_entity_poly.pdbx_seq_one_letter_code
_entity_poly.pdbx_strand_id
1 'polypeptide(L)'
;TWMGLSKAINDFRENILRLPRLSREQAHRMMNDTPHTYCWSPSLVPKPRDWDSKIDVCGFFFVNGAANREAQNDLEDFLKNSDQRPLYIGFGSMNVDDRHKIFKIVRDALEITQRRAVVSGSLVSDNFELPPNIFPCGDCPHDWLFQHVDGVCHHGGAGTTAAGLRAGLPTIIVPFFGDQFFWGEIVAQKKVGPAPLPVKNLNTQDLVKAIQFISEPQVKENARNISRKIRDEDGCLNAMNTFHHQLPLDAMRSDLESTYAACCTIPKYSLKISWPVAEVLLNANSITGDDLRPWNTKTWNSAESCKLRMLLRWRTSEDVPPYSDADCQLILTKFNDIVHRASHGLDRMFTDG
;
A
#
# COMPACT_ATOMS: atom_id res chain seq x y z
N THR A 1 -14.88 8.68 2.04
CA THR A 1 -13.80 7.90 2.68
C THR A 1 -13.31 8.50 4.01
N TRP A 2 -13.09 9.82 4.18
CA TRP A 2 -12.69 10.40 5.49
C TRP A 2 -13.67 10.12 6.64
N MET A 3 -14.98 10.30 6.44
CA MET A 3 -15.95 10.23 7.55
C MET A 3 -15.93 8.89 8.31
N GLY A 4 -15.78 7.77 7.60
CA GLY A 4 -15.74 6.44 8.21
C GLY A 4 -14.46 6.13 9.00
N LEU A 5 -13.34 6.79 8.68
CA LEU A 5 -12.05 6.56 9.34
C LEU A 5 -11.65 7.72 10.28
N SER A 6 -12.38 8.83 10.24
CA SER A 6 -12.03 10.07 10.95
C SER A 6 -11.84 9.89 12.45
N LYS A 7 -12.61 9.00 13.09
CA LYS A 7 -12.45 8.69 14.51
C LYS A 7 -11.13 7.97 14.75
N ALA A 8 -10.91 6.82 14.11
CA ALA A 8 -9.68 6.03 14.26
C ALA A 8 -8.42 6.84 13.94
N ILE A 9 -8.45 7.65 12.87
CA ILE A 9 -7.33 8.51 12.49
C ILE A 9 -7.08 9.59 13.56
N ASN A 10 -8.12 10.24 14.06
CA ASN A 10 -7.95 11.27 15.10
C ASN A 10 -7.54 10.69 16.45
N ASP A 11 -8.07 9.54 16.83
CA ASP A 11 -7.68 8.81 18.04
C ASP A 11 -6.18 8.44 17.95
N PHE A 12 -5.69 7.97 16.80
CA PHE A 12 -4.26 7.73 16.56
C PHE A 12 -3.42 9.02 16.67
N ARG A 13 -3.90 10.12 16.06
CA ARG A 13 -3.22 11.42 16.11
C ARG A 13 -3.07 11.94 17.52
N GLU A 14 -4.13 11.96 18.32
CA GLU A 14 -4.12 12.56 19.66
C GLU A 14 -3.44 11.64 20.70
N ASN A 15 -3.71 10.33 20.64
CA ASN A 15 -3.27 9.40 21.67
C ASN A 15 -1.85 8.86 21.45
N ILE A 16 -1.45 8.65 20.19
CA ILE A 16 -0.15 8.08 19.85
C ILE A 16 0.80 9.16 19.35
N LEU A 17 0.41 9.89 18.31
CA LEU A 17 1.30 10.89 17.69
C LEU A 17 1.37 12.21 18.46
N ARG A 18 0.45 12.45 19.41
CA ARG A 18 0.31 13.73 20.13
C ARG A 18 0.13 14.93 19.19
N LEU A 19 -0.50 14.70 18.05
CA LEU A 19 -0.86 15.71 17.06
C LEU A 19 -2.30 16.19 17.26
N PRO A 20 -2.61 17.45 16.92
CA PRO A 20 -3.98 17.95 16.95
C PRO A 20 -4.91 17.14 16.05
N ARG A 21 -6.18 17.06 16.47
CA ARG A 21 -7.28 16.55 15.67
C ARG A 21 -7.37 17.27 14.32
N LEU A 22 -7.71 16.53 13.25
CA LEU A 22 -8.05 17.12 11.96
C LEU A 22 -9.56 17.38 11.87
N SER A 23 -9.92 18.62 11.53
CA SER A 23 -11.26 18.94 11.03
C SER A 23 -11.50 18.27 9.67
N ARG A 24 -12.77 18.18 9.26
CA ARG A 24 -13.12 17.69 7.93
C ARG A 24 -12.49 18.52 6.82
N GLU A 25 -12.47 19.86 6.95
CA GLU A 25 -11.86 20.70 5.91
C GLU A 25 -10.34 20.55 5.87
N GLN A 26 -9.70 20.40 7.03
CA GLN A 26 -8.25 20.17 7.08
C GLN A 26 -7.88 18.83 6.45
N ALA A 27 -8.61 17.76 6.77
CA ALA A 27 -8.39 16.45 6.16
C ALA A 27 -8.61 16.47 4.64
N HIS A 28 -9.63 17.18 4.17
CA HIS A 28 -9.89 17.31 2.73
C HIS A 28 -8.77 18.06 2.02
N ARG A 29 -8.31 19.19 2.58
CA ARG A 29 -7.14 19.93 2.05
C ARG A 29 -5.88 19.07 2.03
N MET A 30 -5.59 18.36 3.11
CA MET A 30 -4.45 17.46 3.18
C MET A 30 -4.50 16.38 2.09
N MET A 31 -5.65 15.74 1.88
CA MET A 31 -5.78 14.74 0.80
C MET A 31 -5.54 15.35 -0.60
N ASN A 32 -5.93 16.60 -0.82
CA ASN A 32 -5.71 17.28 -2.10
C ASN A 32 -4.25 17.73 -2.30
N ASP A 33 -3.56 18.13 -1.23
CA ASP A 33 -2.20 18.68 -1.34
C ASP A 33 -1.11 17.60 -1.22
N THR A 34 -1.43 16.44 -0.64
CA THR A 34 -0.47 15.36 -0.37
C THR A 34 -0.32 14.45 -1.59
N PRO A 35 0.90 14.29 -2.13
CA PRO A 35 1.16 13.28 -3.15
C PRO A 35 0.76 11.90 -2.66
N HIS A 36 0.11 11.13 -3.52
CA HIS A 36 -0.33 9.78 -3.18
C HIS A 36 -0.23 8.85 -4.38
N THR A 37 0.07 7.60 -4.09
CA THR A 37 0.27 6.57 -5.10
C THR A 37 -0.78 5.49 -4.91
N TYR A 38 -1.48 5.14 -5.98
CA TYR A 38 -2.44 4.04 -6.02
C TYR A 38 -1.73 2.73 -6.35
N CYS A 39 -1.96 1.72 -5.52
CA CYS A 39 -1.30 0.43 -5.60
C CYS A 39 -2.12 -0.58 -6.42
N TRP A 40 -2.44 -0.22 -7.66
CA TRP A 40 -3.03 -1.14 -8.64
C TRP A 40 -2.23 -1.18 -9.93
N SER A 41 -2.42 -2.25 -10.71
CA SER A 41 -1.76 -2.41 -12.00
C SER A 41 -2.18 -1.33 -13.01
N PRO A 42 -1.25 -0.51 -13.54
CA PRO A 42 -1.55 0.43 -14.63
C PRO A 42 -1.96 -0.28 -15.92
N SER A 43 -1.55 -1.53 -16.13
CA SER A 43 -2.02 -2.36 -17.26
C SER A 43 -3.49 -2.73 -17.16
N LEU A 44 -4.00 -2.82 -15.92
CA LEU A 44 -5.39 -3.08 -15.63
C LEU A 44 -6.19 -1.77 -15.68
N VAL A 45 -5.83 -0.79 -14.87
CA VAL A 45 -6.48 0.53 -14.84
C VAL A 45 -5.40 1.61 -15.03
N PRO A 46 -5.27 2.19 -16.23
CA PRO A 46 -4.26 3.21 -16.47
C PRO A 46 -4.57 4.47 -15.65
N LYS A 47 -3.53 5.23 -15.30
CA LYS A 47 -3.68 6.56 -14.72
C LYS A 47 -4.55 7.43 -15.65
N PRO A 48 -5.68 7.99 -15.18
CA PRO A 48 -6.47 8.93 -15.94
C PRO A 48 -5.64 10.17 -16.36
N ARG A 49 -5.90 10.69 -17.56
CA ARG A 49 -5.11 11.78 -18.15
C ARG A 49 -5.32 13.13 -17.45
N ASP A 50 -6.43 13.28 -16.75
CA ASP A 50 -6.83 14.46 -15.99
C ASP A 50 -6.29 14.46 -14.55
N TRP A 51 -5.54 13.43 -14.15
CA TRP A 51 -4.90 13.39 -12.83
C TRP A 51 -3.63 14.22 -12.78
N ASP A 52 -3.49 14.97 -11.69
CA ASP A 52 -2.32 15.78 -11.33
C ASP A 52 -1.02 14.92 -11.28
N SER A 53 0.13 15.57 -11.50
CA SER A 53 1.47 14.98 -11.36
C SER A 53 1.78 14.45 -9.96
N LYS A 54 1.06 14.89 -8.93
CA LYS A 54 1.21 14.38 -7.55
C LYS A 54 0.55 13.03 -7.30
N ILE A 55 -0.22 12.52 -8.27
CA ILE A 55 -0.95 11.25 -8.16
C ILE A 55 -0.31 10.23 -9.07
N ASP A 56 0.15 9.13 -8.53
CA ASP A 56 0.79 8.07 -9.30
C ASP A 56 0.04 6.74 -9.21
N VAL A 57 0.28 5.83 -10.16
CA VAL A 57 -0.20 4.45 -10.15
C VAL A 57 1.02 3.55 -10.31
N CYS A 58 1.35 2.77 -9.28
CA CYS A 58 2.65 2.08 -9.24
C CYS A 58 2.60 0.60 -9.62
N GLY A 59 1.44 -0.04 -9.55
CA GLY A 59 1.33 -1.50 -9.60
C GLY A 59 0.82 -2.09 -8.30
N PHE A 60 0.39 -3.35 -8.33
CA PHE A 60 -0.01 -4.06 -7.12
C PHE A 60 1.19 -4.44 -6.24
N PHE A 61 0.96 -4.52 -4.94
CA PHE A 61 1.93 -5.08 -3.99
C PHE A 61 1.58 -6.53 -3.73
N PHE A 62 2.56 -7.41 -3.88
CA PHE A 62 2.37 -8.83 -3.64
C PHE A 62 3.30 -9.31 -2.54
N VAL A 63 2.74 -10.07 -1.60
CA VAL A 63 3.49 -10.78 -0.57
C VAL A 63 3.71 -12.23 -1.05
N ASN A 64 4.91 -12.76 -0.84
CA ASN A 64 5.21 -14.17 -1.08
C ASN A 64 4.90 -14.96 0.21
N GLY A 65 3.65 -15.41 0.34
CA GLY A 65 3.15 -16.15 1.50
C GLY A 65 3.37 -17.66 1.40
N ALA A 66 3.62 -18.18 0.19
CA ALA A 66 3.79 -19.61 -0.07
C ALA A 66 4.91 -20.24 0.77
N ALA A 67 5.98 -19.49 1.05
CA ALA A 67 7.12 -19.97 1.84
C ALA A 67 6.77 -20.29 3.32
N ASN A 68 5.69 -19.70 3.84
CA ASN A 68 5.27 -19.86 5.24
C ASN A 68 4.01 -20.73 5.37
N ARG A 69 3.67 -21.51 4.34
CA ARG A 69 2.50 -22.40 4.37
C ARG A 69 2.80 -23.67 5.19
N GLU A 70 1.90 -24.00 6.09
CA GLU A 70 1.86 -25.34 6.70
C GLU A 70 1.27 -26.37 5.72
N ALA A 71 1.83 -27.58 5.70
CA ALA A 71 1.36 -28.66 4.85
C ALA A 71 -0.08 -29.05 5.23
N GLN A 72 -0.99 -29.03 4.25
CA GLN A 72 -2.39 -29.46 4.42
C GLN A 72 -2.61 -30.67 3.52
N ASN A 73 -2.29 -31.87 4.04
CA ASN A 73 -2.32 -33.12 3.27
C ASN A 73 -3.67 -33.36 2.60
N ASP A 74 -4.78 -33.16 3.31
CA ASP A 74 -6.13 -33.37 2.77
C ASP A 74 -6.44 -32.45 1.58
N LEU A 75 -5.97 -31.19 1.62
CA LEU A 75 -6.13 -30.25 0.50
C LEU A 75 -5.29 -30.71 -0.69
N GLU A 76 -4.06 -31.14 -0.45
CA GLU A 76 -3.19 -31.62 -1.52
C GLU A 76 -3.70 -32.91 -2.16
N ASP A 77 -4.22 -33.83 -1.35
CA ASP A 77 -4.85 -35.05 -1.82
C ASP A 77 -6.11 -34.74 -2.63
N PHE A 78 -6.93 -33.79 -2.17
CA PHE A 78 -8.03 -33.28 -2.97
C PHE A 78 -7.53 -32.69 -4.30
N LEU A 79 -6.50 -31.85 -4.30
CA LEU A 79 -5.98 -31.26 -5.55
C LEU A 79 -5.42 -32.31 -6.52
N LYS A 80 -4.83 -33.40 -6.00
CA LYS A 80 -4.21 -34.47 -6.81
C LYS A 80 -5.17 -35.56 -7.27
N ASN A 81 -6.34 -35.72 -6.63
CA ASN A 81 -7.23 -36.85 -6.90
C ASN A 81 -7.98 -36.79 -8.25
N SER A 82 -7.84 -35.71 -9.03
CA SER A 82 -8.46 -35.58 -10.35
C SER A 82 -7.75 -34.52 -11.20
N ASP A 83 -7.67 -34.78 -12.51
CA ASP A 83 -7.06 -33.87 -13.49
C ASP A 83 -7.87 -32.57 -13.69
N GLN A 84 -9.15 -32.57 -13.33
CA GLN A 84 -9.97 -31.36 -13.38
C GLN A 84 -9.62 -30.46 -12.19
N ARG A 85 -8.83 -29.43 -12.46
CA ARG A 85 -8.50 -28.39 -11.48
C ARG A 85 -9.76 -27.71 -10.93
N PRO A 86 -9.88 -27.55 -9.60
CA PRO A 86 -11.05 -26.92 -9.00
C PRO A 86 -11.10 -25.42 -9.25
N LEU A 87 -12.25 -24.80 -8.97
CA LEU A 87 -12.37 -23.36 -8.79
C LEU A 87 -12.06 -22.98 -7.34
N TYR A 88 -11.43 -21.84 -7.11
CA TYR A 88 -11.43 -21.26 -5.76
C TYR A 88 -12.70 -20.42 -5.56
N ILE A 89 -13.37 -20.57 -4.41
CA ILE A 89 -14.53 -19.75 -4.04
C ILE A 89 -14.34 -19.19 -2.63
N GLY A 90 -14.29 -17.87 -2.49
CA GLY A 90 -14.07 -17.23 -1.19
C GLY A 90 -14.58 -15.79 -1.11
N PHE A 91 -15.47 -15.52 -0.16
CA PHE A 91 -16.04 -14.19 0.03
C PHE A 91 -15.42 -13.40 1.19
N GLY A 92 -14.33 -13.90 1.78
CA GLY A 92 -13.68 -13.30 2.95
C GLY A 92 -14.55 -13.38 4.21
N SER A 93 -14.18 -12.64 5.26
CA SER A 93 -14.92 -12.59 6.55
C SER A 93 -16.16 -11.69 6.49
N MET A 94 -16.86 -11.65 5.36
CA MET A 94 -18.05 -10.83 5.20
C MET A 94 -19.18 -11.42 6.05
N ASN A 95 -19.79 -10.59 6.90
CA ASN A 95 -21.03 -10.93 7.58
C ASN A 95 -22.15 -10.98 6.55
N VAL A 96 -22.41 -12.18 6.05
CA VAL A 96 -23.57 -12.44 5.20
C VAL A 96 -24.71 -12.87 6.10
N ASP A 97 -25.82 -12.13 6.07
CA ASP A 97 -27.04 -12.47 6.82
C ASP A 97 -27.54 -13.89 6.51
N ASP A 98 -27.24 -14.42 5.32
CA ASP A 98 -27.63 -15.76 4.89
C ASP A 98 -26.51 -16.54 4.17
N ARG A 99 -25.49 -16.96 4.94
CA ARG A 99 -24.41 -17.85 4.46
C ARG A 99 -24.94 -19.16 3.88
N HIS A 100 -26.02 -19.71 4.45
CA HIS A 100 -26.66 -20.93 3.98
C HIS A 100 -27.17 -20.79 2.55
N LYS A 101 -27.87 -19.70 2.24
CA LYS A 101 -28.37 -19.43 0.89
C LYS A 101 -27.25 -19.27 -0.13
N ILE A 102 -26.18 -18.55 0.21
CA ILE A 102 -25.04 -18.40 -0.72
C ILE A 102 -24.36 -19.75 -0.94
N PHE A 103 -24.10 -20.51 0.12
CA PHE A 103 -23.48 -21.82 -0.02
C PHE A 103 -24.35 -22.78 -0.85
N LYS A 104 -25.68 -22.77 -0.66
CA LYS A 104 -26.62 -23.52 -1.48
C LYS A 104 -26.51 -23.13 -2.96
N ILE A 105 -26.51 -21.84 -3.27
CA ILE A 105 -26.34 -21.34 -4.65
C ILE A 105 -25.03 -21.85 -5.26
N VAL A 106 -23.92 -21.76 -4.51
CA VAL A 106 -22.60 -22.24 -4.93
C VAL A 106 -22.62 -23.74 -5.20
N ARG A 107 -23.13 -24.53 -4.24
CA ARG A 107 -23.23 -25.98 -4.35
C ARG A 107 -24.06 -26.39 -5.58
N ASP A 108 -25.25 -25.83 -5.71
CA ASP A 108 -26.17 -26.16 -6.80
C ASP A 108 -25.56 -25.77 -8.17
N ALA A 109 -24.83 -24.65 -8.25
CA ALA A 109 -24.15 -24.23 -9.48
C ALA A 109 -22.97 -25.15 -9.85
N LEU A 110 -22.19 -25.59 -8.87
CA LEU A 110 -21.08 -26.53 -9.06
C LEU A 110 -21.59 -27.92 -9.49
N GLU A 111 -22.71 -28.36 -8.93
CA GLU A 111 -23.38 -29.60 -9.33
C GLU A 111 -23.85 -29.51 -10.80
N ILE A 112 -24.56 -28.44 -11.18
CA ILE A 112 -25.02 -28.26 -12.57
C ILE A 112 -23.85 -28.18 -13.56
N THR A 113 -22.76 -27.51 -13.19
CA THR A 113 -21.59 -27.34 -14.06
C THR A 113 -20.59 -28.49 -13.99
N GLN A 114 -20.82 -29.47 -13.13
CA GLN A 114 -19.92 -30.61 -12.88
C GLN A 114 -18.48 -30.15 -12.60
N ARG A 115 -18.36 -29.11 -11.78
CA ARG A 115 -17.08 -28.52 -11.37
C ARG A 115 -16.75 -28.87 -9.92
N ARG A 116 -15.46 -29.00 -9.68
CA ARG A 116 -14.88 -29.10 -8.34
C ARG A 116 -14.55 -27.72 -7.79
N ALA A 117 -14.60 -27.55 -6.48
CA ALA A 117 -14.23 -26.28 -5.85
C ALA A 117 -13.46 -26.46 -4.54
N VAL A 118 -12.51 -25.55 -4.32
CA VAL A 118 -11.94 -25.28 -3.00
C VAL A 118 -12.64 -24.04 -2.46
N VAL A 119 -13.35 -24.19 -1.35
CA VAL A 119 -14.17 -23.13 -0.75
C VAL A 119 -13.49 -22.63 0.51
N SER A 120 -13.36 -21.32 0.65
CA SER A 120 -12.82 -20.71 1.88
C SER A 120 -13.70 -21.04 3.08
N GLY A 121 -13.06 -21.39 4.20
CA GLY A 121 -13.73 -21.81 5.44
C GLY A 121 -14.70 -20.77 5.99
N SER A 122 -14.55 -19.47 5.67
CA SER A 122 -15.52 -18.45 6.10
C SER A 122 -16.91 -18.62 5.49
N LEU A 123 -17.02 -19.29 4.33
CA LEU A 123 -18.29 -19.58 3.65
C LEU A 123 -18.95 -20.87 4.17
N VAL A 124 -18.18 -21.76 4.78
CA VAL A 124 -18.66 -23.05 5.27
C VAL A 124 -18.95 -22.94 6.77
N SER A 125 -20.08 -23.49 7.20
CA SER A 125 -20.37 -23.69 8.63
C SER A 125 -20.21 -25.17 8.96
N ASP A 126 -19.88 -25.49 10.21
CA ASP A 126 -19.69 -26.88 10.69
C ASP A 126 -20.93 -27.76 10.45
N ASN A 127 -22.10 -27.14 10.33
CA ASN A 127 -23.38 -27.82 10.10
C ASN A 127 -23.69 -28.07 8.61
N PHE A 128 -22.79 -27.76 7.68
CA PHE A 128 -23.05 -27.95 6.25
C PHE A 128 -22.57 -29.34 5.81
N GLU A 129 -23.46 -30.12 5.20
CA GLU A 129 -23.04 -31.32 4.47
C GLU A 129 -22.34 -30.91 3.17
N LEU A 130 -21.07 -31.29 3.06
CA LEU A 130 -20.22 -30.98 1.92
C LEU A 130 -20.21 -32.14 0.92
N PRO A 131 -20.55 -31.89 -0.36
CA PRO A 131 -20.45 -32.93 -1.37
C PRO A 131 -18.98 -33.21 -1.73
N PRO A 132 -18.65 -34.40 -2.28
CA PRO A 132 -17.26 -34.80 -2.55
C PRO A 132 -16.49 -33.89 -3.53
N ASN A 133 -17.19 -33.10 -4.35
CA ASN A 133 -16.58 -32.15 -5.28
C ASN A 133 -16.24 -30.79 -4.63
N ILE A 134 -16.53 -30.59 -3.34
CA ILE A 134 -16.26 -29.35 -2.60
C ILE A 134 -15.31 -29.65 -1.43
N PHE A 135 -14.17 -28.97 -1.40
CA PHE A 135 -13.22 -29.04 -0.31
C PHE A 135 -13.23 -27.74 0.51
N PRO A 136 -13.51 -27.78 1.83
CA PRO A 136 -13.40 -26.62 2.70
C PRO A 136 -11.92 -26.37 3.03
N CYS A 137 -11.39 -25.22 2.62
CA CYS A 137 -10.01 -24.84 2.90
C CYS A 137 -10.00 -23.71 3.93
N GLY A 138 -9.24 -23.89 5.00
CA GLY A 138 -8.95 -22.85 5.97
C GLY A 138 -8.06 -21.75 5.38
N ASP A 139 -7.26 -21.11 6.23
CA ASP A 139 -6.31 -20.12 5.76
C ASP A 139 -5.22 -20.78 4.91
N CYS A 140 -5.19 -20.42 3.62
CA CYS A 140 -4.22 -20.90 2.66
C CYS A 140 -3.73 -19.72 1.79
N PRO A 141 -2.41 -19.51 1.68
CA PRO A 141 -1.86 -18.43 0.87
C PRO A 141 -2.33 -18.52 -0.60
N HIS A 142 -2.92 -17.41 -1.10
CA HIS A 142 -3.46 -17.36 -2.46
C HIS A 142 -2.39 -17.54 -3.53
N ASP A 143 -1.17 -17.07 -3.29
CA ASP A 143 -0.03 -17.22 -4.20
C ASP A 143 0.38 -18.68 -4.44
N TRP A 144 0.14 -19.57 -3.48
CA TRP A 144 0.29 -21.02 -3.64
C TRP A 144 -0.97 -21.66 -4.21
N LEU A 145 -2.13 -21.42 -3.59
CA LEU A 145 -3.38 -22.09 -3.95
C LEU A 145 -3.79 -21.80 -5.40
N PHE A 146 -3.60 -20.55 -5.86
CA PHE A 146 -4.04 -20.13 -7.19
C PHE A 146 -3.22 -20.77 -8.32
N GLN A 147 -2.09 -21.42 -8.03
CA GLN A 147 -1.35 -22.22 -9.01
C GLN A 147 -2.07 -23.55 -9.35
N HIS A 148 -2.99 -23.98 -8.48
CA HIS A 148 -3.63 -25.30 -8.53
C HIS A 148 -5.11 -25.24 -8.92
N VAL A 149 -5.67 -24.04 -9.15
CA VAL A 149 -7.08 -23.83 -9.53
C VAL A 149 -7.19 -23.38 -10.99
N ASP A 150 -8.42 -23.41 -11.53
CA ASP A 150 -8.72 -23.05 -12.93
C ASP A 150 -9.48 -21.70 -13.06
N GLY A 151 -9.88 -21.12 -11.94
CA GLY A 151 -10.61 -19.86 -11.86
C GLY A 151 -10.91 -19.48 -10.41
N VAL A 152 -11.28 -18.21 -10.21
CA VAL A 152 -11.53 -17.63 -8.88
C VAL A 152 -12.92 -17.03 -8.85
N CYS A 153 -13.72 -17.34 -7.83
CA CYS A 153 -14.97 -16.65 -7.53
C CYS A 153 -14.84 -16.01 -6.15
N HIS A 154 -14.94 -14.69 -6.08
CA HIS A 154 -14.73 -13.99 -4.82
C HIS A 154 -15.51 -12.67 -4.76
N HIS A 155 -15.43 -12.01 -3.61
CA HIS A 155 -16.22 -10.82 -3.31
C HIS A 155 -15.76 -9.55 -4.02
N GLY A 156 -14.64 -9.55 -4.76
CA GLY A 156 -14.09 -8.35 -5.41
C GLY A 156 -13.14 -7.49 -4.57
N GLY A 157 -12.65 -7.96 -3.43
CA GLY A 157 -11.59 -7.24 -2.71
C GLY A 157 -10.33 -7.06 -3.56
N ALA A 158 -9.76 -5.85 -3.55
CA ALA A 158 -8.63 -5.47 -4.41
C ALA A 158 -7.46 -6.47 -4.40
N GLY A 159 -7.08 -6.96 -3.21
CA GLY A 159 -5.98 -7.93 -3.04
C GLY A 159 -6.26 -9.28 -3.69
N THR A 160 -7.46 -9.84 -3.51
CA THR A 160 -7.84 -11.12 -4.15
C THR A 160 -8.02 -10.97 -5.65
N THR A 161 -8.58 -9.85 -6.12
CA THR A 161 -8.64 -9.53 -7.57
C THR A 161 -7.23 -9.50 -8.15
N ALA A 162 -6.31 -8.80 -7.50
CA ALA A 162 -4.90 -8.73 -7.92
C ALA A 162 -4.23 -10.11 -7.95
N ALA A 163 -4.44 -10.93 -6.91
CA ALA A 163 -3.86 -12.27 -6.82
C ALA A 163 -4.38 -13.20 -7.93
N GLY A 164 -5.69 -13.22 -8.19
CA GLY A 164 -6.30 -14.03 -9.25
C GLY A 164 -5.80 -13.62 -10.64
N LEU A 165 -5.79 -12.31 -10.92
CA LEU A 165 -5.30 -11.78 -12.19
C LEU A 165 -3.79 -11.98 -12.38
N ARG A 166 -2.98 -11.86 -11.32
CA ARG A 166 -1.54 -12.16 -11.38
C ARG A 166 -1.30 -13.64 -11.70
N ALA A 167 -2.10 -14.55 -11.14
CA ALA A 167 -2.05 -15.98 -11.43
C ALA A 167 -2.57 -16.34 -12.84
N GLY A 168 -3.15 -15.39 -13.56
CA GLY A 168 -3.69 -15.61 -14.91
C GLY A 168 -5.01 -16.37 -14.90
N LEU A 169 -5.77 -16.24 -13.80
CA LEU A 169 -7.02 -16.93 -13.61
C LEU A 169 -8.21 -16.05 -14.04
N PRO A 170 -9.14 -16.59 -14.84
CA PRO A 170 -10.47 -16.02 -14.98
C PRO A 170 -11.13 -15.81 -13.61
N THR A 171 -11.83 -14.68 -13.46
CA THR A 171 -12.31 -14.23 -12.16
C THR A 171 -13.80 -13.86 -12.19
N ILE A 172 -14.61 -14.44 -11.30
CA ILE A 172 -16.01 -14.08 -11.05
C ILE A 172 -16.07 -13.21 -9.81
N ILE A 173 -16.71 -12.04 -9.91
CA ILE A 173 -16.87 -11.10 -8.81
C ILE A 173 -18.31 -11.07 -8.32
N VAL A 174 -18.49 -11.36 -7.03
CA VAL A 174 -19.77 -11.31 -6.31
C VAL A 174 -19.71 -10.17 -5.29
N PRO A 175 -19.96 -8.92 -5.68
CA PRO A 175 -19.74 -7.78 -4.80
C PRO A 175 -20.82 -7.66 -3.72
N PHE A 176 -20.38 -7.27 -2.53
CA PHE A 176 -21.18 -6.96 -1.34
C PHE A 176 -21.30 -5.44 -1.15
N PHE A 177 -20.18 -4.70 -1.19
CA PHE A 177 -20.14 -3.25 -0.99
C PHE A 177 -18.84 -2.60 -1.50
N GLY A 178 -18.82 -1.26 -1.56
CA GLY A 178 -17.58 -0.49 -1.74
C GLY A 178 -16.93 -0.67 -3.10
N ASP A 179 -15.60 -0.80 -3.11
CA ASP A 179 -14.76 -0.92 -4.29
C ASP A 179 -14.91 -2.26 -5.04
N GLN A 180 -15.58 -3.23 -4.42
CA GLN A 180 -15.83 -4.55 -5.00
C GLN A 180 -16.60 -4.47 -6.33
N PHE A 181 -17.56 -3.55 -6.44
CA PHE A 181 -18.29 -3.30 -7.68
C PHE A 181 -17.35 -2.79 -8.77
N PHE A 182 -16.50 -1.82 -8.44
CA PHE A 182 -15.51 -1.28 -9.36
C PHE A 182 -14.61 -2.39 -9.92
N TRP A 183 -14.07 -3.26 -9.06
CA TRP A 183 -13.23 -4.38 -9.52
C TRP A 183 -13.99 -5.38 -10.40
N GLY A 184 -15.27 -5.64 -10.10
CA GLY A 184 -16.15 -6.44 -10.94
C GLY A 184 -16.31 -5.86 -12.34
N GLU A 185 -16.59 -4.57 -12.45
CA GLU A 185 -16.66 -3.86 -13.73
C GLU A 185 -15.34 -3.91 -14.49
N ILE A 186 -14.19 -3.71 -13.82
CA ILE A 186 -12.87 -3.78 -14.46
C ILE A 186 -12.59 -5.18 -15.00
N VAL A 187 -12.88 -6.23 -14.23
CA VAL A 187 -12.74 -7.64 -14.65
C VAL A 187 -13.58 -7.93 -15.90
N ALA A 188 -14.84 -7.47 -15.91
CA ALA A 188 -15.76 -7.63 -17.04
C ALA A 188 -15.29 -6.87 -18.29
N GLN A 189 -14.92 -5.59 -18.14
CA GLN A 189 -14.44 -4.75 -19.24
C GLN A 189 -13.17 -5.32 -19.89
N LYS A 190 -12.32 -5.95 -19.10
CA LYS A 190 -11.09 -6.61 -19.56
C LYS A 190 -11.33 -8.01 -20.11
N LYS A 191 -12.57 -8.50 -20.09
CA LYS A 191 -12.99 -9.82 -20.60
C LYS A 191 -12.21 -10.97 -19.95
N VAL A 192 -11.89 -10.83 -18.67
CA VAL A 192 -11.26 -11.85 -17.83
C VAL A 192 -12.23 -12.43 -16.80
N GLY A 193 -13.50 -12.05 -16.91
CA GLY A 193 -14.60 -12.52 -16.10
C GLY A 193 -15.93 -11.97 -16.63
N PRO A 194 -17.06 -12.49 -16.13
CA PRO A 194 -18.38 -11.99 -16.49
C PRO A 194 -18.66 -10.62 -15.84
N ALA A 195 -19.79 -10.02 -16.18
CA ALA A 195 -20.33 -8.90 -15.41
C ALA A 195 -20.47 -9.28 -13.92
N PRO A 196 -20.27 -8.34 -12.98
CA PRO A 196 -20.38 -8.65 -11.57
C PRO A 196 -21.77 -9.17 -11.21
N LEU A 197 -21.82 -10.06 -10.21
CA LEU A 197 -23.04 -10.68 -9.71
C LEU A 197 -23.32 -10.20 -8.28
N PRO A 198 -23.95 -9.02 -8.08
CA PRO A 198 -24.17 -8.47 -6.75
C PRO A 198 -24.88 -9.47 -5.84
N VAL A 199 -24.35 -9.65 -4.63
CA VAL A 199 -24.82 -10.71 -3.71
C VAL A 199 -26.33 -10.65 -3.46
N LYS A 200 -26.93 -9.44 -3.47
CA LYS A 200 -28.36 -9.22 -3.28
C LYS A 200 -29.23 -9.90 -4.33
N ASN A 201 -28.74 -10.02 -5.56
CA ASN A 201 -29.45 -10.57 -6.71
C ASN A 201 -28.88 -11.94 -7.13
N LEU A 202 -27.88 -12.44 -6.40
CA LEU A 202 -27.20 -13.68 -6.74
C LEU A 202 -28.18 -14.86 -6.71
N ASN A 203 -28.14 -15.67 -7.76
CA ASN A 203 -28.91 -16.90 -7.89
C ASN A 203 -28.08 -17.95 -8.63
N THR A 204 -28.54 -19.20 -8.56
CA THR A 204 -27.84 -20.36 -9.14
C THR A 204 -27.64 -20.24 -10.64
N GLN A 205 -28.64 -19.76 -11.39
CA GLN A 205 -28.55 -19.70 -12.85
C GLN A 205 -27.51 -18.70 -13.33
N ASP A 206 -27.40 -17.55 -12.66
CA ASP A 206 -26.39 -16.56 -13.01
C ASP A 206 -24.98 -17.04 -12.66
N LEU A 207 -24.81 -17.75 -11.54
CA LEU A 207 -23.53 -18.34 -11.18
C LEU A 207 -23.12 -19.48 -12.14
N VAL A 208 -24.07 -20.31 -12.59
CA VAL A 208 -23.84 -21.34 -13.63
C VAL A 208 -23.31 -20.70 -14.91
N LYS A 209 -23.99 -19.65 -15.41
CA LYS A 209 -23.54 -18.93 -16.61
C LYS A 209 -22.16 -18.32 -16.43
N ALA A 210 -21.88 -17.75 -15.26
CA ALA A 210 -20.57 -17.21 -14.93
C ALA A 210 -19.47 -18.28 -14.94
N ILE A 211 -19.72 -19.46 -14.34
CA ILE A 211 -18.78 -20.59 -14.33
C ILE A 211 -18.52 -21.11 -15.76
N GLN A 212 -19.55 -21.21 -16.58
CA GLN A 212 -19.42 -21.59 -17.98
C GLN A 212 -18.60 -20.56 -18.77
N PHE A 213 -18.88 -19.28 -18.59
CA PHE A 213 -18.16 -18.19 -19.25
C PHE A 213 -16.65 -18.21 -18.93
N ILE A 214 -16.28 -18.34 -17.64
CA ILE A 214 -14.86 -18.38 -17.27
C ILE A 214 -14.13 -19.63 -17.76
N SER A 215 -14.87 -20.68 -18.15
CA SER A 215 -14.31 -21.90 -18.73
C SER A 215 -13.93 -21.74 -20.20
N GLU A 216 -14.41 -20.69 -20.87
CA GLU A 216 -14.12 -20.43 -22.28
C GLU A 216 -12.62 -20.21 -22.54
N PRO A 217 -12.03 -20.82 -23.58
CA PRO A 217 -10.60 -20.68 -23.88
C PRO A 217 -10.14 -19.23 -24.05
N GLN A 218 -10.98 -18.39 -24.65
CA GLN A 218 -10.66 -16.98 -24.87
C GLN A 218 -10.54 -16.19 -23.57
N VAL A 219 -11.40 -16.48 -22.58
CA VAL A 219 -11.37 -15.81 -21.27
C VAL A 219 -10.10 -16.19 -20.51
N LYS A 220 -9.73 -17.49 -20.55
CA LYS A 220 -8.46 -17.98 -20.00
C LYS A 220 -7.26 -17.31 -20.65
N GLU A 221 -7.27 -17.16 -21.97
CA GLU A 221 -6.17 -16.50 -22.68
C GLU A 221 -6.08 -15.01 -22.34
N ASN A 222 -7.21 -14.31 -22.24
CA ASN A 222 -7.23 -12.92 -21.78
C ASN A 222 -6.64 -12.78 -20.37
N ALA A 223 -6.98 -13.70 -19.46
CA ALA A 223 -6.44 -13.70 -18.10
C ALA A 223 -4.92 -13.91 -18.08
N ARG A 224 -4.39 -14.84 -18.89
CA ARG A 224 -2.94 -15.03 -19.06
C ARG A 224 -2.25 -13.79 -19.64
N ASN A 225 -2.89 -13.11 -20.57
CA ASN A 225 -2.35 -11.87 -21.17
C ASN A 225 -2.21 -10.75 -20.14
N ILE A 226 -3.21 -10.57 -19.28
CA ILE A 226 -3.14 -9.60 -18.17
C ILE A 226 -2.09 -10.03 -17.14
N SER A 227 -2.06 -11.31 -16.80
CA SER A 227 -1.06 -11.87 -15.87
C SER A 227 0.37 -11.59 -16.30
N ARG A 228 0.69 -11.71 -17.60
CA ARG A 228 2.03 -11.36 -18.11
C ARG A 228 2.38 -9.91 -17.78
N LYS A 229 1.50 -8.97 -18.12
CA LYS A 229 1.70 -7.54 -17.85
C LYS A 229 1.84 -7.25 -16.35
N ILE A 230 0.99 -7.83 -15.51
CA ILE A 230 1.05 -7.64 -14.05
C ILE A 230 2.35 -8.21 -13.47
N ARG A 231 2.85 -9.33 -14.00
CA ARG A 231 4.11 -9.94 -13.54
C ARG A 231 5.35 -9.18 -13.99
N ASP A 232 5.26 -8.42 -15.08
CA ASP A 232 6.32 -7.54 -15.56
C ASP A 232 6.38 -6.21 -14.78
N GLU A 233 5.37 -5.92 -13.94
CA GLU A 233 5.32 -4.75 -13.07
C GLU A 233 6.01 -5.02 -11.72
N ASP A 234 6.85 -4.08 -11.27
CA ASP A 234 7.36 -4.05 -9.89
C ASP A 234 6.67 -2.92 -9.10
N GLY A 235 5.51 -3.24 -8.53
CA GLY A 235 4.71 -2.29 -7.77
C GLY A 235 5.46 -1.65 -6.60
N CYS A 236 6.25 -2.44 -5.88
CA CYS A 236 6.99 -1.98 -4.70
C CYS A 236 8.11 -1.01 -5.10
N LEU A 237 8.93 -1.38 -6.10
CA LEU A 237 9.98 -0.51 -6.61
C LEU A 237 9.39 0.78 -7.20
N ASN A 238 8.31 0.66 -7.98
CA ASN A 238 7.63 1.82 -8.54
C ASN A 238 7.07 2.74 -7.45
N ALA A 239 6.49 2.19 -6.37
CA ALA A 239 5.99 2.99 -5.25
C ALA A 239 7.11 3.71 -4.49
N MET A 240 8.26 3.06 -4.33
CA MET A 240 9.44 3.70 -3.75
C MET A 240 9.95 4.82 -4.66
N ASN A 241 9.99 4.60 -5.98
CA ASN A 241 10.39 5.62 -6.95
C ASN A 241 9.41 6.81 -6.95
N THR A 242 8.10 6.57 -6.93
CA THR A 242 7.10 7.63 -6.86
C THR A 242 7.21 8.40 -5.55
N PHE A 243 7.41 7.71 -4.42
CA PHE A 243 7.65 8.36 -3.14
C PHE A 243 8.86 9.32 -3.20
N HIS A 244 10.01 8.85 -3.68
CA HIS A 244 11.22 9.69 -3.76
C HIS A 244 11.08 10.84 -4.75
N HIS A 245 10.42 10.63 -5.90
CA HIS A 245 10.18 11.68 -6.88
C HIS A 245 9.31 12.83 -6.33
N GLN A 246 8.40 12.51 -5.40
CA GLN A 246 7.51 13.50 -4.78
C GLN A 246 8.17 14.25 -3.60
N LEU A 247 9.39 13.85 -3.20
CA LEU A 247 10.14 14.53 -2.14
C LEU A 247 11.08 15.59 -2.73
N PRO A 248 11.06 16.84 -2.24
CA PRO A 248 12.03 17.86 -2.62
C PRO A 248 13.36 17.63 -1.89
N LEU A 249 14.08 16.56 -2.27
CA LEU A 249 15.26 16.06 -1.55
C LEU A 249 16.32 17.14 -1.30
N ASP A 250 16.59 18.02 -2.27
CA ASP A 250 17.57 19.10 -2.13
C ASP A 250 17.20 20.11 -1.04
N ALA A 251 15.90 20.38 -0.87
CA ALA A 251 15.40 21.24 0.20
C ALA A 251 15.29 20.50 1.55
N MET A 252 15.28 19.16 1.53
CA MET A 252 15.21 18.34 2.73
C MET A 252 16.58 18.05 3.33
N ARG A 253 17.64 17.90 2.54
CA ARG A 253 18.95 17.43 3.03
C ARG A 253 19.69 18.49 3.84
N SER A 254 20.52 18.04 4.78
CA SER A 254 21.43 18.89 5.55
C SER A 254 22.64 19.31 4.70
N ASP A 255 23.05 20.57 4.81
CA ASP A 255 24.11 21.17 3.99
C ASP A 255 25.51 20.66 4.36
N LEU A 256 25.71 20.32 5.63
CA LEU A 256 27.01 19.84 6.13
C LEU A 256 27.13 18.31 6.01
N GLU A 257 25.99 17.61 6.04
CA GLU A 257 25.92 16.16 5.82
C GLU A 257 24.60 15.73 5.18
N SER A 258 24.67 15.39 3.89
CA SER A 258 23.50 15.22 3.03
C SER A 258 22.70 13.93 3.24
N THR A 259 23.23 12.97 4.01
CA THR A 259 22.54 11.71 4.33
C THR A 259 21.31 11.91 5.21
N TYR A 260 21.28 13.00 6.00
CA TYR A 260 20.19 13.28 6.93
C TYR A 260 19.33 14.46 6.48
N ALA A 261 18.04 14.40 6.81
CA ALA A 261 17.14 15.53 6.64
C ALA A 261 17.49 16.66 7.60
N ALA A 262 17.50 17.89 7.11
CA ALA A 262 17.60 19.09 7.90
C ALA A 262 16.34 19.31 8.73
N CYS A 263 16.53 19.59 10.01
CA CYS A 263 15.44 19.90 10.95
C CYS A 263 15.58 21.30 11.56
N CYS A 264 16.74 21.92 11.40
CA CYS A 264 17.01 23.26 11.86
C CYS A 264 17.88 24.03 10.86
N THR A 265 17.93 25.34 11.06
CA THR A 265 18.79 26.27 10.31
C THR A 265 19.67 27.03 11.28
N ILE A 266 20.82 27.48 10.78
CA ILE A 266 21.65 28.51 11.40
C ILE A 266 21.51 29.76 10.53
N PRO A 267 20.56 30.67 10.82
CA PRO A 267 20.23 31.78 9.92
C PRO A 267 21.43 32.68 9.60
N LYS A 268 22.32 32.88 10.59
CA LYS A 268 23.55 33.67 10.44
C LYS A 268 24.40 33.23 9.25
N TYR A 269 24.43 31.94 8.93
CA TYR A 269 25.22 31.37 7.85
C TYR A 269 24.37 30.82 6.70
N SER A 270 23.05 31.05 6.73
CA SER A 270 22.09 30.49 5.76
C SER A 270 22.20 28.97 5.58
N LEU A 271 22.53 28.24 6.66
CA LEU A 271 22.68 26.78 6.63
C LEU A 271 21.41 26.10 7.12
N LYS A 272 21.05 24.99 6.47
CA LYS A 272 20.10 23.99 6.97
C LYS A 272 20.88 22.75 7.41
N ILE A 273 20.64 22.28 8.62
CA ILE A 273 21.39 21.18 9.23
C ILE A 273 20.46 20.17 9.90
N SER A 274 20.93 18.92 9.96
CA SER A 274 20.27 17.83 10.69
C SER A 274 20.55 17.93 12.19
N TRP A 275 19.77 17.21 12.99
CA TRP A 275 19.99 17.16 14.43
C TRP A 275 21.36 16.58 14.82
N PRO A 276 21.82 15.45 14.23
CA PRO A 276 23.18 14.95 14.46
C PRO A 276 24.28 15.99 14.18
N VAL A 277 24.13 16.79 13.13
CA VAL A 277 25.10 17.86 12.82
C VAL A 277 25.04 18.97 13.87
N ALA A 278 23.84 19.38 14.29
CA ALA A 278 23.68 20.39 15.34
C ALA A 278 24.35 19.94 16.66
N GLU A 279 24.23 18.67 17.02
CA GLU A 279 24.86 18.09 18.19
C GLU A 279 26.40 18.13 18.13
N VAL A 280 27.00 17.79 16.98
CA VAL A 280 28.45 17.93 16.77
C VAL A 280 28.91 19.38 16.96
N LEU A 281 28.19 20.35 16.39
CA LEU A 281 28.54 21.77 16.50
C LEU A 281 28.36 22.32 17.92
N LEU A 282 27.33 21.89 18.64
CA LEU A 282 27.08 22.26 20.04
C LEU A 282 28.15 21.68 20.97
N ASN A 283 28.49 20.40 20.82
CA ASN A 283 29.52 19.73 21.63
C ASN A 283 30.91 20.33 21.42
N ALA A 284 31.21 20.79 20.20
CA ALA A 284 32.44 21.51 19.88
C ALA A 284 32.41 23.00 20.28
N ASN A 285 31.33 23.49 20.92
CA ASN A 285 31.09 24.90 21.24
C ASN A 285 31.21 25.85 20.02
N SER A 286 30.96 25.34 18.80
CA SER A 286 31.01 26.11 17.55
C SER A 286 29.74 26.93 17.31
N ILE A 287 28.64 26.55 17.95
CA ILE A 287 27.36 27.26 18.02
C ILE A 287 26.75 27.10 19.41
N THR A 288 25.71 27.88 19.70
CA THR A 288 24.85 27.75 20.87
C THR A 288 23.41 27.39 20.47
N GLY A 289 22.58 26.96 21.41
CA GLY A 289 21.16 26.66 21.13
C GLY A 289 20.38 27.85 20.56
N ASP A 290 20.78 29.08 20.91
CA ASP A 290 20.14 30.31 20.44
C ASP A 290 20.41 30.60 18.95
N ASP A 291 21.42 29.96 18.35
CA ASP A 291 21.74 30.07 16.93
C ASP A 291 20.81 29.25 16.04
N LEU A 292 20.06 28.29 16.60
CA LEU A 292 19.22 27.36 15.85
C LEU A 292 17.78 27.86 15.69
N ARG A 293 17.23 27.69 14.48
CA ARG A 293 15.79 27.91 14.19
C ARG A 293 15.19 26.70 13.49
N PRO A 294 13.92 26.35 13.70
CA PRO A 294 13.30 25.20 13.02
C PRO A 294 13.32 25.33 11.50
N TRP A 295 13.65 24.24 10.81
CA TRP A 295 13.53 24.13 9.36
C TRP A 295 12.31 23.28 9.01
N ASN A 296 11.47 23.77 8.09
CA ASN A 296 10.37 22.98 7.53
C ASN A 296 10.45 23.08 6.01
N THR A 297 10.81 21.98 5.36
CA THR A 297 10.89 21.90 3.89
C THR A 297 9.54 22.17 3.22
N LYS A 298 8.44 21.75 3.86
CA LYS A 298 7.08 22.02 3.39
C LYS A 298 6.16 22.18 4.58
N THR A 299 5.50 23.34 4.69
CA THR A 299 4.49 23.58 5.72
C THR A 299 3.16 23.02 5.26
N TRP A 300 2.80 21.84 5.76
CA TRP A 300 1.43 21.36 5.69
C TRP A 300 0.62 22.13 6.73
N ASN A 301 -0.41 22.85 6.29
CA ASN A 301 -1.16 23.83 7.08
C ASN A 301 -2.10 23.17 8.12
N SER A 302 -1.57 22.25 8.93
CA SER A 302 -2.27 21.64 10.07
C SER A 302 -1.69 22.22 11.37
N ALA A 303 -2.15 23.40 11.74
CA ALA A 303 -1.85 24.11 12.99
C ALA A 303 -0.36 24.41 13.25
N GLU A 304 -0.03 25.68 13.43
CA GLU A 304 1.33 26.18 13.66
C GLU A 304 2.02 25.71 14.96
N SER A 305 1.46 24.80 15.76
CA SER A 305 1.76 24.72 17.19
C SER A 305 2.48 23.45 17.70
N CYS A 306 3.05 22.59 16.83
CA CYS A 306 3.87 21.44 17.29
C CYS A 306 5.36 21.54 16.92
N LYS A 307 5.86 22.74 16.60
CA LYS A 307 7.11 22.93 15.84
C LYS A 307 8.43 22.80 16.60
N LEU A 308 8.45 22.58 17.92
CA LEU A 308 9.72 22.36 18.67
C LEU A 308 9.67 21.18 19.65
N ARG A 309 8.55 21.01 20.38
CA ARG A 309 8.46 20.03 21.48
C ARG A 309 8.42 18.57 21.03
N MET A 310 7.99 18.26 19.81
CA MET A 310 8.02 16.88 19.29
C MET A 310 9.42 16.49 18.79
N LEU A 311 10.12 17.41 18.10
CA LEU A 311 11.51 17.22 17.69
C LEU A 311 12.44 17.08 18.92
N LEU A 312 12.20 17.85 19.98
CA LEU A 312 12.93 17.74 21.24
C LEU A 312 12.56 16.50 22.10
N ARG A 313 11.45 15.82 21.82
CA ARG A 313 11.01 14.62 22.58
C ARG A 313 11.31 13.29 21.88
N TRP A 314 11.69 13.30 20.61
CA TRP A 314 12.12 12.09 19.90
C TRP A 314 13.59 11.71 20.17
N ARG A 315 14.18 12.20 21.26
CA ARG A 315 15.22 11.53 22.05
C ARG A 315 15.53 12.33 23.33
N THR A 316 15.09 11.81 24.46
CA THR A 316 15.71 12.08 25.76
C THR A 316 16.42 10.80 26.19
N SER A 317 17.71 10.66 25.86
CA SER A 317 18.75 9.95 26.65
C SER A 317 19.99 9.67 25.78
N GLU A 318 21.12 10.30 26.09
CA GLU A 318 22.48 9.76 26.01
C GLU A 318 22.91 8.95 24.76
N ASP A 319 22.82 9.50 23.55
CA ASP A 319 23.47 8.89 22.39
C ASP A 319 24.54 9.81 21.82
N VAL A 320 25.76 9.30 21.74
CA VAL A 320 26.86 9.85 20.93
C VAL A 320 26.32 10.11 19.51
N PRO A 321 26.72 11.21 18.83
CA PRO A 321 26.33 11.41 17.44
C PRO A 321 26.62 10.13 16.63
N PRO A 322 25.79 9.76 15.64
CA PRO A 322 25.95 8.54 14.85
C PRO A 322 27.22 8.55 13.96
N TYR A 323 28.10 9.52 14.17
CA TYR A 323 29.27 9.84 13.39
C TYR A 323 30.52 9.32 14.09
N SER A 324 31.46 8.82 13.32
CA SER A 324 32.81 8.56 13.82
C SER A 324 33.52 9.87 14.18
N ASP A 325 34.61 9.82 14.94
CA ASP A 325 35.43 11.01 15.22
C ASP A 325 35.90 11.70 13.93
N ALA A 326 36.22 10.91 12.89
CA ALA A 326 36.60 11.42 11.59
C ALA A 326 35.47 12.20 10.90
N ASP A 327 34.24 11.68 10.97
CA ASP A 327 33.05 12.34 10.42
C ASP A 327 32.73 13.64 11.16
N CYS A 328 32.87 13.64 12.49
CA CYS A 328 32.73 14.84 13.32
C CYS A 328 33.75 15.92 12.92
N GLN A 329 35.03 15.56 12.74
CA GLN A 329 36.06 16.49 12.29
C GLN A 329 35.78 17.03 10.89
N LEU A 330 35.28 16.19 9.98
CA LEU A 330 34.90 16.62 8.63
C LEU A 330 33.74 17.64 8.67
N ILE A 331 32.72 17.39 9.49
CA ILE A 331 31.60 18.32 9.69
C ILE A 331 32.11 19.68 10.23
N LEU A 332 32.97 19.65 11.25
CA LEU A 332 33.56 20.87 11.83
C LEU A 332 34.42 21.63 10.82
N THR A 333 35.22 20.93 10.03
CA THR A 333 36.05 21.53 8.97
C THR A 333 35.17 22.24 7.94
N LYS A 334 34.14 21.56 7.42
CA LYS A 334 33.18 22.16 6.47
C LYS A 334 32.50 23.40 7.06
N PHE A 335 32.09 23.34 8.33
CA PHE A 335 31.46 24.46 9.01
C PHE A 335 32.40 25.65 9.16
N ASN A 336 33.63 25.43 9.64
CA ASN A 336 34.63 26.48 9.82
C ASN A 336 34.98 27.18 8.50
N ASP A 337 35.07 26.44 7.39
CA ASP A 337 35.26 27.02 6.06
C ASP A 337 34.11 27.96 5.67
N ILE A 338 32.86 27.59 5.99
CA ILE A 338 31.69 28.43 5.74
C ILE A 338 31.73 29.68 6.60
N VAL A 339 32.01 29.55 7.90
CA VAL A 339 32.15 30.69 8.82
C VAL A 339 33.24 31.64 8.33
N HIS A 340 34.41 31.10 7.96
CA HIS A 340 35.52 31.88 7.43
C HIS A 340 35.13 32.65 6.17
N ARG A 341 34.45 32.01 5.20
CA ARG A 341 33.96 32.68 3.99
C ARG A 341 32.91 33.74 4.28
N ALA A 342 32.00 33.50 5.22
CA ALA A 342 30.98 34.47 5.61
C ALA A 342 31.59 35.72 6.27
N SER A 343 32.62 35.56 7.08
CA SER A 343 33.36 36.66 7.70
C SER A 343 34.16 37.50 6.69
N HIS A 344 34.80 36.87 5.70
CA HIS A 344 35.64 37.57 4.71
C HIS A 344 34.90 38.04 3.45
N GLY A 345 33.69 37.54 3.19
CA GLY A 345 32.83 37.99 2.08
C GLY A 345 32.19 39.36 2.32
N LEU A 346 32.02 39.76 3.59
CA LEU A 346 31.54 41.09 3.97
C LEU A 346 32.61 42.17 3.78
N ASP A 347 33.91 41.86 3.96
CA ASP A 347 35.00 42.84 3.80
C ASP A 347 35.23 43.28 2.34
N ARG A 348 34.82 42.48 1.35
CA ARG A 348 34.94 42.86 -0.07
C ARG A 348 33.84 43.78 -0.58
N MET A 349 32.75 43.97 0.17
CA MET A 349 31.70 44.94 -0.19
C MET A 349 31.98 46.36 0.31
N PHE A 350 32.96 46.55 1.20
CA PHE A 350 33.29 47.85 1.80
C PHE A 350 34.69 48.37 1.46
N THR A 351 35.42 47.71 0.56
CA THR A 351 36.80 48.09 0.20
C THR A 351 36.98 48.63 -1.22
N ASP A 352 35.94 48.60 -2.06
CA ASP A 352 35.92 49.32 -3.35
C ASP A 352 35.00 50.54 -3.24
N GLY A 353 35.52 51.62 -2.65
CA GLY A 353 34.89 52.95 -2.57
C GLY A 353 35.78 54.01 -3.21
#